data_AF-A0A842PHS8-F1
#
_entry.id   AF-A0A842PHS8-F1
#
_cell.length_a   1.000
_cell.length_b   1.000
_cell.length_c   1.000
_cell.angle_alpha   90.00
_cell.angle_beta   90.00
_cell.angle_gamma   90.00
#
_symmetry.space_group_name_H-M   'P 1'
#
loop_
_entity.id
_entity.type
_entity.pdbx_description
1 polymer ?
#
loop_
_entity_poly.entity_id
_entity_poly.type
_entity_poly.pdbx_seq_one_letter_code
_entity_poly.pdbx_strand_id
1 'polypeptide(L)'
;MEKIPTWIERLLLPKLNEITGAIKAMHSRIDSVEKEIGNLGSETKTEITSLRTEVKTEIGSLRNEVMAKFEVTDNKVAALDTKVDSLRNEAISRFEAVDTRLGSIETRMPVMEKISELEVRVTELEKKLADKPEKEGWWKRTQKKS
;
A
#
# COMPACT_ATOMS: atom_id res chain seq x y z
N MET A 1 17.15 -20.73 101.54
CA MET A 1 16.88 -19.90 100.36
C MET A 1 17.62 -18.59 100.56
N GLU A 2 18.61 -18.30 99.72
CA GLU A 2 19.26 -16.98 99.73
C GLU A 2 18.27 -15.93 99.23
N LYS A 3 18.18 -14.79 99.91
CA LYS A 3 17.33 -13.67 99.48
C LYS A 3 18.03 -12.95 98.33
N ILE A 4 17.25 -12.54 97.33
CA ILE A 4 17.74 -11.68 96.25
C ILE A 4 18.27 -10.37 96.88
N PRO A 5 19.50 -9.95 96.58
CA PRO A 5 20.02 -8.67 97.07
C PRO A 5 19.18 -7.47 96.60
N THR A 6 18.98 -6.49 97.48
CA THR A 6 18.14 -5.30 97.23
C THR A 6 18.54 -4.50 95.98
N TRP A 7 19.82 -4.50 95.61
CA TRP A 7 20.29 -3.82 94.41
C TRP A 7 19.78 -4.48 93.12
N ILE A 8 19.57 -5.81 93.14
CA ILE A 8 18.95 -6.53 92.03
C ILE A 8 17.47 -6.11 91.92
N GLU A 9 16.76 -6.04 93.04
CA GLU A 9 15.34 -5.68 93.06
C GLU A 9 15.07 -4.24 92.60
N ARG A 10 15.89 -3.28 93.05
CA ARG A 10 15.65 -1.86 92.78
C ARG A 10 16.26 -1.36 91.48
N LEU A 11 17.38 -1.93 91.05
CA LEU A 11 18.12 -1.41 89.90
C LEU A 11 18.02 -2.32 88.67
N LEU A 12 18.21 -3.64 88.83
CA LEU A 12 18.22 -4.57 87.70
C LEU A 12 16.84 -5.00 87.22
N LEU A 13 15.93 -5.38 88.14
CA LEU A 13 14.61 -5.88 87.76
C LEU A 13 13.82 -4.90 86.86
N PRO A 14 13.80 -3.58 87.13
CA PRO A 14 13.12 -2.63 86.23
C PRO A 14 13.68 -2.64 84.81
N LYS A 15 15.02 -2.69 84.66
CA LYS A 15 15.68 -2.73 83.35
C LYS A 15 15.41 -4.04 82.60
N LEU A 16 15.36 -5.17 83.30
CA LEU A 16 14.98 -6.45 82.72
C LEU A 16 13.52 -6.44 82.24
N ASN A 17 12.61 -5.80 82.99
CA ASN A 17 11.22 -5.64 82.58
C ASN A 17 11.07 -4.73 81.34
N GLU A 18 11.80 -3.61 81.29
CA GLU A 18 11.88 -2.72 80.12
C GLU A 18 12.37 -3.49 78.88
N ILE A 19 13.46 -4.25 79.00
CA ILE A 19 14.02 -5.08 77.91
C ILE A 19 13.01 -6.13 77.46
N THR A 20 12.34 -6.81 78.40
CA THR A 20 11.31 -7.81 78.10
C THR A 20 10.16 -7.17 77.31
N GLY A 21 9.74 -5.95 77.67
CA GLY A 21 8.73 -5.19 76.94
C GLY A 21 9.19 -4.82 75.53
N ALA A 22 10.42 -4.32 75.39
CA ALA A 22 11.01 -3.96 74.11
C ALA A 22 11.11 -5.17 73.15
N ILE A 23 11.53 -6.34 73.66
CA ILE A 23 11.59 -7.58 72.86
C ILE A 23 10.22 -7.99 72.35
N LYS A 24 9.18 -7.93 73.20
CA LYS A 24 7.79 -8.23 72.78
C LYS A 24 7.30 -7.28 71.68
N ALA A 25 7.60 -5.98 71.82
CA ALA A 25 7.26 -5.00 70.81
C ALA A 25 8.03 -5.24 69.50
N MET A 26 9.31 -5.62 69.57
CA MET A 26 10.10 -6.00 68.39
C MET A 26 9.54 -7.23 67.70
N HIS A 27 9.20 -8.30 68.41
CA HIS A 27 8.56 -9.48 67.82
C HIS A 27 7.27 -9.12 67.08
N SER A 28 6.41 -8.31 67.72
CA SER A 28 5.16 -7.87 67.09
C SER A 28 5.40 -7.06 65.80
N ARG A 29 6.46 -6.25 65.77
CA ARG A 29 6.87 -5.51 64.56
C ARG A 29 7.43 -6.43 63.49
N ILE A 30 8.21 -7.44 63.86
CA ILE A 30 8.73 -8.45 62.94
C ILE A 30 7.57 -9.22 62.29
N ASP A 31 6.61 -9.70 63.08
CA ASP A 31 5.42 -10.40 62.57
C ASP A 31 4.63 -9.54 61.58
N SER A 32 4.48 -8.24 61.88
CA SER A 32 3.82 -7.28 60.99
C SER A 32 4.59 -7.10 59.67
N VAL A 33 5.91 -6.96 59.73
CA VAL A 33 6.76 -6.79 58.55
C VAL A 33 6.77 -8.07 57.69
N GLU A 34 6.83 -9.25 58.30
CA GLU A 34 6.74 -10.54 57.60
C GLU A 34 5.42 -10.65 56.83
N LYS A 35 4.31 -10.23 57.45
CA LYS A 35 3.01 -10.18 56.80
C LYS A 35 2.98 -9.19 55.64
N GLU A 36 3.49 -7.98 55.81
CA GLU A 36 3.55 -6.96 54.75
C GLU A 36 4.41 -7.44 53.57
N ILE A 37 5.57 -8.03 53.83
CA ILE A 37 6.44 -8.62 52.80
C ILE A 37 5.72 -9.74 52.06
N GLY A 38 5.01 -10.62 52.77
CA GLY A 38 4.20 -11.69 52.17
C GLY A 38 3.10 -11.14 51.24
N ASN A 39 2.39 -10.11 51.70
CA ASN A 39 1.36 -9.44 50.92
C ASN A 39 1.93 -8.81 49.64
N LEU A 40 2.98 -7.98 49.77
CA LEU A 40 3.66 -7.34 48.65
C LEU A 40 4.17 -8.36 47.61
N GLY A 41 4.74 -9.48 48.09
CA GLY A 41 5.18 -10.57 47.22
C GLY A 41 4.03 -11.22 46.45
N SER A 42 2.86 -11.39 47.09
CA SER A 42 1.66 -11.95 46.46
C SER A 42 1.02 -11.00 45.44
N GLU A 43 0.95 -9.71 45.75
CA GLU A 43 0.45 -8.66 44.88
C GLU A 43 1.34 -8.53 43.65
N THR A 44 2.65 -8.40 43.86
CA THR A 44 3.64 -8.31 42.77
C THR A 44 3.56 -9.52 41.84
N LYS A 45 3.44 -10.74 42.39
CA LYS A 45 3.30 -11.96 41.58
C LYS A 45 2.02 -11.95 40.74
N THR A 46 0.93 -11.45 41.31
CA THR A 46 -0.37 -11.33 40.62
C THR A 46 -0.29 -10.32 39.49
N GLU A 47 0.24 -9.13 39.74
CA GLU A 47 0.42 -8.07 38.74
C GLU A 47 1.33 -8.52 37.59
N ILE A 48 2.47 -9.13 37.89
CA ILE A 48 3.39 -9.67 36.87
C ILE A 48 2.70 -10.72 36.00
N THR A 49 1.86 -11.59 36.60
CA THR A 49 1.14 -12.63 35.85
C THR A 49 0.06 -12.01 34.96
N SER A 50 -0.64 -10.99 35.46
CA SER A 50 -1.66 -10.25 34.71
C SER A 50 -1.04 -9.54 33.51
N LEU A 51 -0.01 -8.71 33.74
CA LEU A 51 0.69 -7.96 32.69
C LEU A 51 1.29 -8.90 31.63
N ARG A 52 1.89 -10.03 32.04
CA ARG A 52 2.40 -11.03 31.10
C ARG A 52 1.29 -11.58 30.19
N THR A 53 0.11 -11.81 30.74
CA THR A 53 -1.04 -12.37 30.00
C THR A 53 -1.62 -11.35 29.05
N GLU A 54 -1.78 -10.11 29.49
CA GLU A 54 -2.24 -8.98 28.68
C GLU A 54 -1.31 -8.74 27.50
N VAL A 55 -0.01 -8.56 27.76
CA VAL A 55 1.00 -8.35 26.71
C VAL A 55 1.03 -9.50 25.70
N LYS A 56 0.93 -10.76 26.17
CA LYS A 56 0.88 -11.92 25.27
C LYS A 56 -0.36 -11.87 24.35
N THR A 57 -1.49 -11.44 24.89
CA THR A 57 -2.77 -11.34 24.16
C THR A 57 -2.73 -10.20 23.14
N GLU A 58 -2.22 -9.03 23.52
CA GLU A 58 -2.08 -7.88 22.63
C GLU A 58 -1.11 -8.17 21.49
N ILE A 59 0.07 -8.73 21.78
CA ILE A 59 1.04 -9.13 20.75
C ILE A 59 0.43 -10.16 19.78
N GLY A 60 -0.33 -11.13 20.30
CA GLY A 60 -1.03 -12.11 19.46
C GLY A 60 -2.06 -11.46 18.54
N SER A 61 -2.83 -10.52 19.08
CA SER A 61 -3.87 -9.78 18.33
C SER A 61 -3.27 -8.90 17.25
N LEU A 62 -2.23 -8.12 17.58
CA LEU A 62 -1.50 -7.29 16.62
C LEU A 62 -0.86 -8.13 15.51
N ARG A 63 -0.28 -9.28 15.86
CA ARG A 63 0.28 -10.20 14.86
C ARG A 63 -0.78 -10.67 13.87
N ASN A 64 -1.95 -11.06 14.36
CA ASN A 64 -3.05 -11.50 13.49
C ASN A 64 -3.58 -10.37 12.60
N GLU A 65 -3.73 -9.16 13.13
CA GLU A 65 -4.16 -7.99 12.35
C GLU A 65 -3.17 -7.67 11.23
N VAL A 66 -1.87 -7.70 11.53
CA VAL A 66 -0.81 -7.45 10.55
C VAL A 66 -0.81 -8.52 9.46
N MET A 67 -0.95 -9.80 9.81
CA MET A 67 -1.04 -10.88 8.80
C MET A 67 -2.25 -10.70 7.88
N ALA A 68 -3.42 -10.35 8.43
CA ALA A 68 -4.61 -10.10 7.62
C ALA A 68 -4.44 -8.90 6.67
N LYS A 69 -3.77 -7.82 7.13
CA LYS A 69 -3.45 -6.67 6.28
C LYS A 69 -2.46 -7.02 5.16
N PHE A 70 -1.48 -7.88 5.43
CA PHE A 70 -0.58 -8.39 4.39
C PHE A 70 -1.32 -9.22 3.35
N GLU A 71 -2.18 -10.15 3.77
CA GLU A 71 -2.99 -10.98 2.85
C GLU A 71 -3.88 -10.11 1.94
N VAL A 72 -4.53 -9.08 2.49
CA VAL A 72 -5.30 -8.12 1.69
C VAL A 72 -4.42 -7.37 0.70
N THR A 73 -3.18 -7.04 1.08
CA THR A 73 -2.23 -6.33 0.21
C THR A 73 -1.75 -7.24 -0.91
N ASP A 74 -1.37 -8.48 -0.62
CA ASP A 74 -0.96 -9.47 -1.62
C ASP A 74 -2.06 -9.70 -2.66
N ASN A 75 -3.32 -9.83 -2.21
CA ASN A 75 -4.47 -9.95 -3.10
C ASN A 75 -4.66 -8.71 -4.00
N LYS A 76 -4.45 -7.50 -3.47
CA LYS A 76 -4.51 -6.27 -4.26
C LYS A 76 -3.38 -6.19 -5.29
N VAL A 77 -2.18 -6.63 -4.94
CA VAL A 77 -1.02 -6.66 -5.86
C VAL A 77 -1.28 -7.66 -6.99
N ALA A 78 -1.73 -8.88 -6.68
CA ALA A 78 -2.08 -9.87 -7.70
C ALA A 78 -3.19 -9.38 -8.65
N ALA A 79 -4.19 -8.66 -8.12
CA ALA A 79 -5.24 -8.05 -8.93
C ALA A 79 -4.71 -6.92 -9.81
N LEU A 80 -3.74 -6.14 -9.34
CA LEU A 80 -3.08 -5.10 -10.14
C LEU A 80 -2.23 -5.72 -11.25
N ASP A 81 -1.47 -6.78 -10.98
CA ASP A 81 -0.69 -7.48 -12.00
C ASP A 81 -1.59 -7.97 -13.14
N THR A 82 -2.72 -8.59 -12.80
CA THR A 82 -3.73 -9.02 -13.79
C THR A 82 -4.27 -7.86 -14.64
N LYS A 83 -4.54 -6.71 -14.01
CA LYS A 83 -5.00 -5.51 -14.73
C LYS A 83 -3.93 -4.92 -15.64
N VAL A 84 -2.67 -4.90 -15.19
CA VAL A 84 -1.53 -4.42 -15.97
C VAL A 84 -1.32 -5.31 -17.20
N ASP A 85 -1.38 -6.64 -17.04
CA ASP A 85 -1.29 -7.57 -18.16
C ASP A 85 -2.43 -7.39 -19.16
N SER A 86 -3.66 -7.21 -18.67
CA SER A 86 -4.82 -6.94 -19.53
C SER A 86 -4.65 -5.64 -20.32
N LEU A 87 -4.24 -4.55 -19.66
CA LEU A 87 -4.01 -3.26 -20.33
C LEU A 87 -2.86 -3.33 -21.33
N ARG A 88 -1.79 -4.05 -21.00
CA ARG A 88 -0.66 -4.28 -21.91
C ARG A 88 -1.10 -5.02 -23.17
N ASN A 89 -1.88 -6.09 -23.02
CA ASN A 89 -2.39 -6.85 -24.15
C ASN A 89 -3.35 -6.02 -25.02
N GLU A 90 -4.25 -5.26 -24.40
CA GLU A 90 -5.13 -4.35 -25.11
C GLU A 90 -4.34 -3.30 -25.91
N ALA A 91 -3.30 -2.72 -25.31
CA ALA A 91 -2.44 -1.76 -25.98
C ALA A 91 -1.73 -2.37 -27.18
N ILE A 92 -1.16 -3.58 -27.05
CA ILE A 92 -0.53 -4.31 -28.15
C ILE A 92 -1.52 -4.50 -29.30
N SER A 93 -2.73 -5.02 -29.03
CA SER A 93 -3.74 -5.23 -30.06
C SER A 93 -4.19 -3.93 -30.75
N ARG A 94 -4.27 -2.81 -30.01
CA ARG A 94 -4.58 -1.51 -30.62
C ARG A 94 -3.46 -1.01 -31.53
N PHE A 95 -2.20 -1.22 -31.16
CA PHE A 95 -1.06 -0.86 -32.02
C PHE A 95 -1.02 -1.74 -33.27
N GLU A 96 -1.23 -3.05 -33.16
CA GLU A 96 -1.33 -3.95 -34.33
C GLU A 96 -2.45 -3.53 -35.30
N ALA A 97 -3.59 -3.09 -34.75
CA ALA A 97 -4.69 -2.56 -35.55
C ALA A 97 -4.32 -1.24 -36.25
N VAL A 98 -3.57 -0.36 -35.58
CA VAL A 98 -3.04 0.88 -36.18
C VAL A 98 -2.04 0.56 -37.28
N ASP A 99 -1.09 -0.34 -37.05
CA ASP A 99 -0.10 -0.78 -38.03
C ASP A 99 -0.77 -1.34 -39.29
N THR A 100 -1.81 -2.17 -39.11
CA THR A 100 -2.61 -2.70 -40.22
C THR A 100 -3.28 -1.59 -41.03
N ARG A 101 -3.87 -0.59 -40.35
CA ARG A 101 -4.53 0.55 -41.02
C ARG A 101 -3.52 1.43 -41.75
N LEU A 102 -2.35 1.69 -41.16
CA LEU A 102 -1.28 2.45 -41.78
C LEU A 102 -0.74 1.72 -43.02
N GLY A 103 -0.51 0.40 -42.94
CA GLY A 103 -0.14 -0.40 -44.10
C GLY A 103 -1.18 -0.32 -45.22
N SER A 104 -2.48 -0.36 -44.89
CA SER A 104 -3.54 -0.16 -45.90
C SER A 104 -3.51 1.24 -46.52
N ILE A 105 -3.26 2.29 -45.74
CA ILE A 105 -3.12 3.66 -46.26
C ILE A 105 -1.90 3.78 -47.17
N GLU A 106 -0.76 3.22 -46.78
CA GLU A 106 0.47 3.19 -47.60
C GLU A 106 0.20 2.55 -48.97
N THR A 107 -0.53 1.42 -49.01
CA THR A 107 -0.88 0.78 -50.30
C THR A 107 -1.79 1.62 -51.20
N ARG A 108 -2.57 2.55 -50.62
CA ARG A 108 -3.49 3.43 -51.38
C ARG A 108 -2.85 4.74 -51.83
N MET A 109 -1.70 5.10 -51.28
CA MET A 109 -0.98 6.34 -51.61
C MET A 109 -0.67 6.50 -53.12
N PRO A 110 -0.24 5.46 -53.87
CA PRO A 110 0.01 5.60 -55.30
C PRO A 110 -1.24 5.93 -56.13
N VAL A 111 -2.43 5.59 -55.63
CA VAL A 111 -3.70 5.96 -56.31
C VAL A 111 -3.93 7.46 -56.23
N MET A 112 -3.59 8.08 -55.10
CA MET A 112 -3.68 9.54 -54.94
C MET A 112 -2.71 10.26 -55.87
N GLU A 113 -1.48 9.76 -56.01
CA GLU A 113 -0.51 10.30 -56.97
C GLU A 113 -1.03 10.27 -58.41
N LYS A 114 -1.67 9.16 -58.82
CA LYS A 114 -2.30 9.04 -60.14
C LYS A 114 -3.48 9.99 -60.31
N ILE A 115 -4.26 10.25 -59.27
CA ILE A 115 -5.35 11.23 -59.32
C ILE A 115 -4.79 12.63 -59.58
N SER A 116 -3.72 13.04 -58.88
CA SER A 116 -3.05 14.32 -59.12
C SER A 116 -2.52 14.43 -60.56
N GLU A 117 -1.96 13.35 -61.12
CA GLU A 117 -1.53 13.33 -62.52
C GLU A 117 -2.71 13.49 -63.50
N LEU A 118 -3.85 12.86 -63.20
CA LEU A 118 -5.07 13.01 -64.00
C LEU A 118 -5.63 14.43 -63.94
N GLU A 119 -5.60 15.10 -62.78
CA GLU A 119 -6.01 16.51 -62.65
C GLU A 119 -5.20 17.43 -63.58
N VAL A 120 -3.88 17.23 -63.64
CA VAL A 120 -2.99 17.97 -64.58
C VAL A 120 -3.37 17.67 -66.03
N ARG A 121 -3.67 16.41 -66.37
CA ARG A 121 -4.07 16.05 -67.74
C ARG A 121 -5.43 16.61 -68.12
N VAL A 122 -6.38 16.70 -67.19
CA VAL A 122 -7.70 17.28 -67.42
C VAL A 122 -7.57 18.77 -67.72
N THR A 123 -6.80 19.51 -66.93
CA THR A 123 -6.57 20.95 -67.19
C THR A 123 -5.89 21.20 -68.55
N GLU A 124 -4.94 20.35 -68.94
CA GLU A 124 -4.31 20.41 -70.28
C GLU A 124 -5.31 20.09 -71.42
N LEU A 125 -6.23 19.13 -71.22
CA LEU A 125 -7.28 18.80 -72.20
C LEU A 125 -8.31 19.92 -72.31
N GLU A 126 -8.72 20.53 -71.20
CA GLU A 126 -9.62 21.68 -71.16
C GLU A 126 -9.03 22.84 -71.96
N LYS A 127 -7.73 23.13 -71.81
CA LYS A 127 -7.02 24.12 -72.62
C LYS A 127 -7.03 23.79 -74.11
N LYS A 128 -6.68 22.55 -74.49
CA LYS A 128 -6.71 22.10 -75.89
C LYS A 128 -8.09 22.15 -76.53
N LEU A 129 -9.15 21.97 -75.74
CA LEU A 129 -10.52 22.07 -76.21
C LEU A 129 -10.91 23.53 -76.49
N ALA A 130 -10.47 24.46 -75.63
CA ALA A 130 -10.66 25.90 -75.85
C ALA A 130 -9.91 26.40 -77.11
N ASP A 131 -8.73 25.85 -77.40
CA ASP A 131 -7.92 26.21 -78.57
C ASP A 131 -8.39 25.55 -79.89
N LYS A 132 -9.43 24.70 -79.89
CA LYS A 132 -9.92 24.08 -81.13
C LYS A 132 -10.57 25.14 -82.02
N PRO A 133 -10.15 25.26 -83.30
CA PRO A 133 -10.81 26.16 -84.23
C PRO A 133 -12.25 25.68 -84.49
N GLU A 134 -13.23 26.60 -84.41
CA GLU A 134 -14.63 26.35 -84.77
C GLU A 134 -14.70 25.60 -86.11
N LYS A 135 -15.26 24.39 -86.07
CA LYS A 135 -15.47 23.55 -87.26
C LYS A 135 -16.38 24.22 -88.31
N GLU A 136 -17.00 25.37 -87.99
CA GLU A 136 -17.84 26.14 -88.90
C GLU A 136 -17.09 26.66 -90.13
N GLY A 137 -15.77 26.88 -90.05
CA GLY A 137 -14.98 27.35 -91.20
C GLY A 137 -14.49 26.26 -92.16
N TRP A 138 -14.45 24.99 -91.73
CA TRP A 138 -13.83 23.91 -92.51
C TRP A 138 -14.75 23.40 -93.63
N TRP A 139 -16.05 23.23 -93.36
CA TRP A 139 -17.03 22.80 -94.36
C TRP A 139 -17.34 23.89 -95.40
N LYS A 140 -17.23 25.17 -95.03
CA LYS A 140 -17.40 26.28 -95.99
C LYS A 140 -16.26 26.38 -97.02
N ARG A 141 -15.06 25.87 -96.72
CA ARG A 141 -13.92 25.88 -97.66
C ARG A 141 -13.94 24.73 -98.67
N THR A 142 -14.54 23.59 -98.34
CA THR A 142 -14.62 22.43 -99.24
C THR A 142 -15.76 22.54 -100.25
N GLN A 143 -16.85 23.26 -99.92
CA GLN A 143 -17.96 23.51 -100.84
C GLN A 143 -17.66 24.53 -101.96
N LYS A 144 -16.65 25.41 -101.79
CA LYS A 144 -16.33 26.48 -102.76
C LYS A 144 -15.36 26.05 -103.89
N LYS A 145 -15.01 24.76 -103.95
CA LYS A 145 -14.03 24.19 -104.91
C LYS A 145 -14.64 23.15 -105.87
N SER A 146 -15.97 23.04 -105.95
CA SER A 146 -16.67 22.19 -106.92
C SER A 146 -17.54 23.02 -107.86
#